data_AF-A0A0L7RB49-F1
#
_entry.id   AF-A0A0L7RB49-F1
#
_cell.length_a   1.000
_cell.length_b   1.000
_cell.length_c   1.000
_cell.angle_alpha   90.00
_cell.angle_beta   90.00
_cell.angle_gamma   90.00
#
_symmetry.space_group_name_H-M   'P 1'
#
loop_
_entity.id
_entity.type
_entity.pdbx_description
1 polymer ?
#
loop_
_entity_poly.entity_id
_entity_poly.type
_entity_poly.pdbx_seq_one_letter_code
_entity_poly.pdbx_strand_id
1 'polypeptide(L)'
;MVAEWFKHPRDNLGVALNVSGPAGPAGLAAHCKNSKLVETNPGAEYAPYLEVQTQELDSRRGARIKRNVGLNCDETSQETRCCRYKLTVDFEKFGWDWIIAPKNYLSPRYDANYCSGDCPMAFLPTYPNTHIVSLAEPPKNSGPCCAPRKLSEITMLYFDNEYQIVFSRLPGMVVERCGCS
;
A
#
# COMPACT_ATOMS: atom_id res chain seq x y z
N MET A 1 22.65 -24.17 7.89
CA MET A 1 21.70 -25.27 8.16
C MET A 1 20.40 -25.08 7.37
N VAL A 2 19.48 -24.19 7.74
CA VAL A 2 18.20 -24.00 6.99
C VAL A 2 18.43 -23.49 5.56
N ALA A 3 19.36 -22.54 5.36
CA ALA A 3 19.75 -22.04 4.04
C ALA A 3 20.34 -23.11 3.09
N GLU A 4 20.86 -24.20 3.65
CA GLU A 4 21.46 -25.32 2.90
C GLU A 4 20.39 -26.35 2.52
N TRP A 5 19.37 -26.53 3.36
CA TRP A 5 18.16 -27.27 3.02
C TRP A 5 17.45 -26.67 1.80
N PHE A 6 17.37 -25.34 1.70
CA PHE A 6 16.82 -24.67 0.53
C PHE A 6 17.59 -24.95 -0.77
N LYS A 7 18.86 -25.40 -0.69
CA LYS A 7 19.64 -25.83 -1.87
C LYS A 7 19.33 -27.27 -2.29
N HIS A 8 18.87 -28.11 -1.36
CA HIS A 8 18.58 -29.53 -1.57
C HIS A 8 17.19 -29.90 -1.00
N PRO A 9 16.09 -29.45 -1.64
CA PRO A 9 14.73 -29.58 -1.09
C PRO A 9 14.17 -31.00 -1.07
N ARG A 10 14.91 -31.98 -1.62
CA ARG A 10 14.50 -33.40 -1.65
C ARG A 10 15.00 -34.18 -0.44
N ASP A 11 15.95 -33.62 0.31
CA ASP A 11 16.53 -34.30 1.46
C ASP A 11 15.86 -33.83 2.75
N ASN A 12 15.42 -34.76 3.58
CA ASN A 12 14.91 -34.47 4.91
C ASN A 12 16.10 -34.20 5.85
N LEU A 13 16.25 -32.97 6.32
CA LEU A 13 17.26 -32.59 7.30
C LEU A 13 16.62 -32.54 8.70
N GLY A 14 16.83 -33.61 9.47
CA GLY A 14 16.39 -33.69 10.86
C GLY A 14 17.34 -32.95 11.80
N VAL A 15 16.79 -32.35 12.86
CA VAL A 15 17.58 -31.72 13.94
C VAL A 15 17.58 -32.67 15.15
N ALA A 16 18.77 -33.09 15.58
CA ALA A 16 18.95 -33.87 16.80
C ALA A 16 19.34 -32.95 17.96
N LEU A 17 18.65 -33.06 19.09
CA LEU A 17 18.94 -32.32 20.31
C LEU A 17 19.52 -33.28 21.34
N ASN A 18 20.71 -32.97 21.86
CA ASN A 18 21.32 -33.70 22.97
C ASN A 18 21.43 -32.75 24.17
N VAL A 19 20.76 -33.09 25.28
CA VAL A 19 20.76 -32.30 26.51
C VAL A 19 21.60 -33.03 27.54
N SER A 20 22.73 -32.46 27.94
CA SER A 20 23.56 -32.97 29.03
C SER A 20 23.49 -32.02 30.23
N GLY A 21 23.18 -32.57 31.41
CA GLY A 21 23.23 -31.84 32.69
C GLY A 21 24.58 -32.05 33.39
N PRO A 22 24.94 -31.20 34.37
CA PRO A 22 26.18 -31.36 35.12
C PRO A 22 26.19 -32.71 35.83
N ALA A 23 27.22 -33.52 35.56
CA ALA A 23 27.48 -34.73 36.32
C ALA A 23 27.85 -34.33 37.76
N GLY A 24 26.87 -34.38 38.67
CA GLY A 24 27.14 -34.26 40.10
C GLY A 24 28.10 -35.36 40.56
N PRO A 25 28.88 -35.12 41.63
CA PRO A 25 29.88 -36.05 42.10
C PRO A 25 29.26 -37.42 42.42
N ALA A 26 29.98 -38.47 42.06
CA ALA A 26 29.56 -39.87 42.14
C ALA A 26 28.92 -40.20 43.51
N GLY A 27 27.58 -40.34 43.53
CA GLY A 27 26.88 -40.74 44.75
C GLY A 27 25.37 -40.45 44.80
N LEU A 28 24.88 -39.41 44.11
CA LEU A 28 23.43 -39.14 44.01
C LEU A 28 22.95 -39.25 42.56
N ALA A 29 22.78 -40.48 42.10
CA ALA A 29 22.02 -40.78 40.89
C ALA A 29 20.51 -40.71 41.16
N ALA A 30 19.95 -39.51 41.28
CA ALA A 30 18.49 -39.27 41.25
C ALA A 30 18.30 -37.76 40.98
N HIS A 31 17.64 -37.27 39.94
CA HIS A 31 16.39 -37.75 39.39
C HIS A 31 16.10 -37.08 38.03
N CYS A 32 16.70 -37.54 36.93
CA CYS A 32 16.19 -37.24 35.58
C CYS A 32 16.03 -38.52 34.75
N LYS A 33 15.55 -39.59 35.39
CA LYS A 33 15.05 -40.76 34.65
C LYS A 33 13.64 -40.41 34.19
N ASN A 34 13.50 -40.12 32.89
CA ASN A 34 12.26 -40.01 32.12
C ASN A 34 11.45 -38.71 32.20
N SER A 35 12.07 -37.53 32.27
CA SER A 35 11.38 -36.33 31.76
C SER A 35 11.45 -36.38 30.24
N LYS A 36 10.32 -36.63 29.57
CA LYS A 36 10.20 -36.47 28.11
C LYS A 36 10.30 -34.96 27.82
N LEU A 37 11.53 -34.45 27.74
CA LEU A 37 11.82 -33.00 27.64
C LEU A 37 11.28 -32.38 26.35
N VAL A 38 11.04 -33.20 25.34
CA VAL A 38 10.51 -32.78 24.04
C VAL A 38 9.38 -33.73 23.67
N GLU A 39 8.18 -33.17 23.48
CA GLU A 39 7.05 -33.89 22.94
C GLU A 39 7.04 -33.76 21.41
N THR A 40 7.26 -34.89 20.71
CA THR A 40 7.33 -34.93 19.24
C THR A 40 5.96 -35.10 18.58
N ASN A 41 4.88 -35.09 19.37
CA ASN A 41 3.51 -35.19 18.86
C ASN A 41 3.14 -33.84 18.21
N PRO A 42 2.77 -33.79 16.92
CA PRO A 42 2.48 -32.53 16.23
C PRO A 42 1.31 -31.72 16.80
N GLY A 43 0.43 -32.37 17.58
CA GLY A 43 -0.72 -31.73 18.25
C GLY A 43 -0.50 -31.39 19.72
N ALA A 44 0.72 -31.55 20.24
CA ALA A 44 1.05 -31.19 21.61
C ALA A 44 1.27 -29.68 21.76
N GLU A 45 0.90 -29.14 22.91
CA GLU A 45 1.03 -27.70 23.23
C GLU A 45 2.48 -27.20 23.12
N TYR A 46 3.46 -28.07 23.41
CA TYR A 46 4.89 -27.75 23.39
C TYR A 46 5.65 -28.49 22.28
N ALA A 47 4.99 -28.77 21.15
CA ALA A 47 5.64 -29.36 19.98
C ALA A 47 6.75 -28.43 19.45
N PRO A 48 7.96 -28.95 19.17
CA PRO A 48 9.05 -28.13 18.66
C PRO A 48 8.71 -27.62 17.26
N TYR A 49 8.92 -26.32 17.03
CA TYR A 49 8.78 -25.68 15.73
C TYR A 49 10.05 -24.91 15.36
N LEU A 50 10.26 -24.73 14.06
CA LEU A 50 11.37 -23.96 13.51
C LEU A 50 10.83 -22.63 12.98
N GLU A 51 11.13 -21.53 13.66
CA GLU A 51 10.86 -20.20 13.12
C GLU A 51 11.93 -19.84 12.07
N VAL A 52 11.50 -19.51 10.86
CA VAL A 52 12.39 -19.11 9.77
C VAL A 52 12.04 -17.69 9.35
N GLN A 53 12.93 -16.75 9.67
CA GLN A 53 12.82 -15.39 9.15
C GLN A 53 13.53 -15.30 7.80
N THR A 54 12.75 -15.08 6.74
CA THR A 54 13.28 -14.86 5.40
C THR A 54 13.19 -13.39 5.05
N GLN A 55 14.30 -12.78 4.64
CA GLN A 55 14.26 -11.50 3.96
C GLN A 55 13.98 -11.78 2.48
N GLU A 56 12.82 -11.33 1.99
CA GLU A 56 12.56 -11.36 0.57
C GLU A 56 13.59 -10.44 -0.08
N LEU A 57 14.59 -11.02 -0.76
CA LEU A 57 15.46 -10.25 -1.64
C LEU A 57 14.52 -9.57 -2.63
N ASP A 58 14.62 -8.24 -2.72
CA ASP A 58 13.91 -7.36 -3.65
C ASP A 58 14.14 -7.71 -5.15
N SER A 59 14.61 -8.91 -5.45
CA SER A 59 14.83 -9.52 -6.77
C SER A 59 13.54 -9.86 -7.52
N ARG A 60 12.35 -9.54 -6.97
CA ARG A 60 11.08 -9.44 -7.74
C ARG A 60 10.52 -8.03 -7.81
N ARG A 61 11.37 -7.00 -7.74
CA ARG A 61 11.09 -5.71 -8.41
C ARG A 61 11.13 -5.80 -9.94
N GLY A 62 11.10 -7.01 -10.51
CA GLY A 62 10.51 -7.27 -11.81
C GLY A 62 9.02 -6.92 -11.77
N ALA A 63 8.71 -5.65 -12.00
CA ALA A 63 7.42 -5.15 -12.44
C ALA A 63 6.19 -5.83 -11.82
N ARG A 64 6.07 -5.85 -10.48
CA ARG A 64 4.72 -5.78 -9.92
C ARG A 64 4.23 -4.38 -10.25
N ILE A 65 3.69 -4.20 -11.46
CA ILE A 65 2.95 -3.00 -11.85
C ILE A 65 2.03 -2.74 -10.68
N LYS A 66 2.23 -1.64 -9.95
CA LYS A 66 1.31 -1.24 -8.89
C LYS A 66 -0.06 -1.27 -9.57
N ARG A 67 -0.94 -2.18 -9.19
CA ARG A 67 -2.27 -2.31 -9.82
C ARG A 67 -3.14 -1.05 -9.62
N ASN A 68 -2.60 -0.05 -8.94
CA ASN A 68 -3.14 1.28 -8.69
C ASN A 68 -2.19 2.38 -9.21
N VAL A 69 -1.53 2.17 -10.36
CA VAL A 69 -1.00 3.28 -11.15
C VAL A 69 -2.23 4.02 -11.66
N GLY A 70 -2.52 5.19 -11.09
CA GLY A 70 -3.65 5.99 -11.54
C GLY A 70 -3.58 6.22 -13.04
N LEU A 71 -4.72 6.04 -13.72
CA LEU A 71 -4.82 6.29 -15.14
C LEU A 71 -4.65 7.80 -15.38
N ASN A 72 -3.90 8.15 -16.43
CA ASN A 72 -3.76 9.51 -16.93
C ASN A 72 -4.43 9.57 -18.28
N CYS A 73 -5.50 10.35 -18.40
CA CYS A 73 -6.30 10.48 -19.60
C CYS A 73 -6.14 11.88 -20.16
N ASP A 74 -6.30 11.97 -21.47
CA ASP A 74 -6.38 13.23 -22.18
C ASP A 74 -7.84 13.48 -22.57
N GLU A 75 -8.19 14.72 -22.93
CA GLU A 75 -9.58 15.08 -23.29
C GLU A 75 -10.12 14.30 -24.49
N THR A 76 -9.22 13.80 -25.35
CA THR A 76 -9.56 12.97 -26.51
C THR A 76 -9.74 11.49 -26.17
N SER A 77 -9.43 11.08 -24.94
CA SER A 77 -9.54 9.70 -24.50
C SER A 77 -11.01 9.32 -24.24
N GLN A 78 -11.47 8.25 -24.87
CA GLN A 78 -12.80 7.65 -24.61
C GLN A 78 -12.81 6.72 -23.38
N GLU A 79 -11.86 6.87 -22.47
CA GLU A 79 -11.83 6.07 -21.24
C GLU A 79 -12.99 6.49 -20.33
N THR A 80 -13.88 5.54 -20.04
CA THR A 80 -15.03 5.78 -19.16
C THR A 80 -14.71 5.51 -17.71
N ARG A 81 -13.60 4.80 -17.41
CA ARG A 81 -13.19 4.50 -16.03
C ARG A 81 -12.57 5.72 -15.34
N CYS A 82 -12.60 5.72 -14.01
CA CYS A 82 -11.97 6.75 -13.19
C CYS A 82 -10.51 7.03 -13.59
N CYS A 83 -10.26 8.27 -14.01
CA CYS A 83 -9.02 8.71 -14.60
C CYS A 83 -8.65 10.15 -14.19
N ARG A 84 -7.36 10.48 -14.26
CA ARG A 84 -6.84 11.83 -14.06
C ARG A 84 -6.73 12.57 -15.38
N TYR A 85 -7.37 13.73 -15.47
CA TYR A 85 -7.34 14.61 -16.63
C TYR A 85 -6.48 15.85 -16.35
N LYS A 86 -5.83 16.36 -17.38
CA LYS A 86 -5.00 17.58 -17.26
C LYS A 86 -5.88 18.81 -17.18
N LEU A 87 -5.62 19.67 -16.19
CA LEU A 87 -6.27 20.97 -16.04
C LEU A 87 -5.23 21.97 -15.57
N THR A 88 -5.04 23.02 -16.36
CA THR A 88 -4.16 24.14 -16.05
C THR A 88 -5.00 25.33 -15.61
N VAL A 89 -4.77 25.80 -14.40
CA VAL A 89 -5.44 26.97 -13.81
C VAL A 89 -4.57 28.19 -14.06
N ASP A 90 -5.15 29.23 -14.65
CA ASP A 90 -4.47 30.49 -15.03
C ASP A 90 -5.02 31.63 -14.16
N PHE A 91 -4.20 32.17 -13.26
CA PHE A 91 -4.66 33.13 -12.25
C PHE A 91 -5.07 34.47 -12.86
N GLU A 92 -4.44 34.86 -13.98
CA GLU A 92 -4.80 36.10 -14.71
C GLU A 92 -6.22 36.03 -15.28
N LYS A 93 -6.64 34.86 -15.76
CA LYS A 93 -8.00 34.68 -16.29
C LYS A 93 -9.09 34.80 -15.21
N PHE A 94 -8.73 34.51 -13.96
CA PHE A 94 -9.62 34.70 -12.82
C PHE A 94 -9.59 36.14 -12.27
N GLY A 95 -8.72 37.02 -12.80
CA GLY A 95 -8.51 38.37 -12.27
C GLY A 95 -7.85 38.35 -10.89
N TRP A 96 -7.02 37.34 -10.59
CA TRP A 96 -6.31 37.22 -9.32
C TRP A 96 -4.94 37.87 -9.38
N ASP A 97 -4.94 39.20 -9.52
CA ASP A 97 -3.73 40.01 -9.65
C ASP A 97 -2.89 40.08 -8.34
N TRP A 98 -3.47 39.62 -7.23
CA TRP A 98 -2.81 39.53 -5.93
C TRP A 98 -1.78 38.38 -5.85
N ILE A 99 -1.75 37.47 -6.83
CA ILE A 99 -0.79 36.33 -6.88
C ILE A 99 0.42 36.69 -7.75
N ILE A 100 1.61 36.64 -7.15
CA ILE A 100 2.89 37.03 -7.78
C ILE A 100 3.58 35.82 -8.45
N ALA A 101 3.51 34.64 -7.82
CA ALA A 101 4.09 33.37 -8.30
C ALA A 101 3.23 32.19 -7.79
N PRO A 102 3.12 31.06 -8.52
CA PRO A 102 4.17 30.37 -9.31
C PRO A 102 4.24 30.78 -10.78
N LYS A 103 5.39 31.28 -11.25
CA LYS A 103 5.62 31.61 -12.67
C LYS A 103 6.23 30.43 -13.41
N ASN A 104 5.47 29.72 -14.24
CA ASN A 104 6.08 28.97 -15.34
C ASN A 104 6.04 29.83 -16.62
N TYR A 105 7.15 30.51 -16.85
CA TYR A 105 7.58 31.09 -18.13
C TYR A 105 6.84 32.29 -18.76
N LEU A 106 5.62 32.68 -18.40
CA LEU A 106 5.10 34.00 -18.82
C LEU A 106 3.89 34.54 -18.04
N SER A 107 3.10 33.68 -17.37
CA SER A 107 1.98 34.08 -16.50
C SER A 107 1.93 33.18 -15.25
N PRO A 108 1.31 33.62 -14.14
CA PRO A 108 1.08 32.78 -12.98
C PRO A 108 0.01 31.73 -13.32
N ARG A 109 0.45 30.48 -13.54
CA ARG A 109 -0.42 29.33 -13.82
C ARG A 109 0.12 28.06 -13.18
N TYR A 110 -0.75 27.10 -12.87
CA TYR A 110 -0.35 25.79 -12.33
C TYR A 110 -1.22 24.65 -12.84
N ASP A 111 -0.67 23.45 -12.88
CA ASP A 111 -1.37 22.24 -13.34
C ASP A 111 -2.08 21.55 -12.17
N ALA A 112 -3.34 21.91 -11.92
CA ALA A 112 -4.16 21.32 -10.87
C ALA A 112 -4.51 19.86 -11.17
N ASN A 113 -4.89 19.56 -12.42
CA ASN A 113 -5.50 18.29 -12.82
C ASN A 113 -6.80 17.97 -12.06
N TYR A 114 -7.63 17.08 -12.60
CA TYR A 114 -8.88 16.67 -11.94
C TYR A 114 -9.17 15.19 -12.18
N CYS A 115 -10.04 14.62 -11.35
CA CYS A 115 -10.50 13.25 -11.46
C CYS A 115 -11.90 13.21 -12.08
N SER A 116 -12.09 12.35 -13.07
CA SER A 116 -13.40 12.11 -13.68
C SER A 116 -13.49 10.68 -14.21
N GLY A 117 -14.71 10.20 -14.41
CA GLY A 117 -15.00 8.85 -14.91
C GLY A 117 -15.75 7.99 -13.88
N ASP A 118 -16.23 6.87 -14.37
CA ASP A 118 -17.06 5.93 -13.63
C ASP A 118 -16.21 4.92 -12.84
N CYS A 119 -16.74 4.56 -11.69
CA CYS A 119 -16.17 3.53 -10.83
C CYS A 119 -17.12 2.33 -10.79
N PRO A 120 -16.75 1.21 -11.42
CA PRO A 120 -17.57 0.01 -11.33
C PRO A 120 -17.51 -0.52 -9.89
N MET A 121 -18.65 -1.00 -9.40
CA MET A 121 -18.74 -1.72 -8.14
C MET A 121 -17.89 -3.00 -8.22
N ALA A 122 -16.81 -3.07 -7.46
CA ALA A 122 -16.00 -4.27 -7.33
C ALA A 122 -16.53 -5.11 -6.15
N PHE A 123 -17.28 -6.16 -6.45
CA PHE A 123 -17.69 -7.13 -5.44
C PHE A 123 -16.61 -8.21 -5.31
N LEU A 124 -16.19 -8.53 -4.08
CA LEU A 124 -15.50 -9.79 -3.83
C LEU A 124 -16.57 -10.87 -3.65
N PRO A 125 -16.71 -11.83 -4.58
CA PRO A 125 -17.69 -12.88 -4.39
C PRO A 125 -17.20 -13.85 -3.32
N THR A 126 -17.76 -13.79 -2.12
CA THR A 126 -17.57 -14.83 -1.11
C THR A 126 -18.20 -16.15 -1.57
N TYR A 127 -19.25 -16.09 -2.40
CA TYR A 127 -19.93 -17.23 -2.99
C TYR A 127 -20.26 -16.94 -4.46
N PRO A 128 -20.37 -17.97 -5.32
CA PRO A 128 -20.63 -17.79 -6.75
C PRO A 128 -21.91 -17.01 -7.05
N ASN A 129 -22.88 -16.94 -6.13
CA ASN A 129 -24.19 -16.27 -6.30
C ASN A 129 -24.28 -14.87 -5.68
N THR A 130 -23.24 -14.34 -5.01
CA THR A 130 -23.32 -13.02 -4.35
C THR A 130 -23.52 -11.86 -5.32
N HIS A 131 -23.12 -12.03 -6.58
CA HIS A 131 -23.29 -11.02 -7.63
C HIS A 131 -24.77 -10.76 -8.02
N ILE A 132 -25.67 -11.72 -7.75
CA ILE A 132 -27.09 -11.64 -8.12
C ILE A 132 -27.84 -10.69 -7.18
N VAL A 133 -27.57 -10.77 -5.87
CA VAL A 133 -28.24 -9.97 -4.84
C VAL A 133 -27.90 -8.48 -5.01
N SER A 134 -26.63 -8.18 -5.32
CA SER A 134 -26.18 -6.80 -5.55
C SER A 134 -26.69 -6.16 -6.84
N LEU A 135 -27.04 -6.97 -7.85
CA LEU A 135 -27.65 -6.48 -9.10
C LEU A 135 -29.16 -6.26 -8.93
N ALA A 136 -29.81 -7.04 -8.08
CA ALA A 136 -31.25 -6.94 -7.78
C ALA A 136 -31.58 -5.74 -6.88
N GLU A 137 -30.71 -5.40 -5.92
CA GLU A 137 -30.87 -4.25 -5.03
C GLU A 137 -29.65 -3.33 -5.07
N PRO A 138 -29.50 -2.50 -6.14
CA PRO A 138 -28.46 -1.49 -6.15
C PRO A 138 -28.72 -0.51 -4.99
N PRO A 139 -27.74 -0.26 -4.11
CA PRO A 139 -27.93 0.70 -3.04
C PRO A 139 -28.19 2.07 -3.67
N LYS A 140 -29.34 2.66 -3.31
CA LYS A 140 -29.94 3.84 -3.96
C LYS A 140 -29.05 5.09 -4.06
N ASN A 141 -27.83 5.11 -3.48
CA ASN A 141 -26.91 6.25 -3.58
C ASN A 141 -25.45 5.99 -3.13
N SER A 142 -24.93 4.76 -3.12
CA SER A 142 -23.59 4.49 -2.54
C SER A 142 -22.68 3.63 -3.43
N GLY A 143 -22.64 3.93 -4.73
CA GLY A 143 -21.57 3.42 -5.59
C GLY A 143 -20.24 4.11 -5.28
N PRO A 144 -19.09 3.49 -5.60
CA PRO A 144 -17.80 4.15 -5.44
C PRO A 144 -17.73 5.40 -6.31
N CYS A 145 -17.12 6.47 -5.77
CA CYS A 145 -16.90 7.74 -6.45
C CYS A 145 -15.45 7.84 -6.93
N CYS A 146 -15.23 8.44 -8.10
CA CYS A 146 -13.90 8.78 -8.59
C CYS A 146 -13.38 10.04 -7.88
N ALA A 147 -12.39 9.88 -6.99
CA ALA A 147 -11.85 10.97 -6.19
C ALA A 147 -10.30 10.99 -6.18
N PRO A 148 -9.68 12.13 -5.87
CA PRO A 148 -8.24 12.21 -5.66
C PRO A 148 -7.79 11.31 -4.50
N ARG A 149 -6.82 10.44 -4.76
CA ARG A 149 -6.17 9.58 -3.77
C ARG A 149 -4.82 10.08 -3.33
N LYS A 150 -4.18 10.91 -4.15
CA LYS A 150 -2.93 11.59 -3.81
C LYS A 150 -2.98 13.01 -4.34
N LEU A 151 -2.80 13.94 -3.42
CA LEU A 151 -2.70 15.37 -3.69
C LEU A 151 -1.30 15.85 -3.31
N SER A 152 -0.76 16.78 -4.08
CA SER A 152 0.46 17.51 -3.75
C SER A 152 0.20 18.98 -3.47
N GLU A 153 1.16 19.58 -2.78
CA GLU A 153 1.16 20.99 -2.41
C GLU A 153 1.80 21.84 -3.50
N ILE A 154 1.44 23.13 -3.52
CA ILE A 154 2.14 24.15 -4.32
C ILE A 154 2.67 25.25 -3.41
N THR A 155 3.80 25.83 -3.79
CA THR A 155 4.32 27.06 -3.17
C THR A 155 3.73 28.27 -3.89
N MET A 156 3.17 29.21 -3.14
CA MET A 156 2.54 30.42 -3.67
C MET A 156 3.10 31.67 -2.98
N LEU A 157 3.33 32.71 -3.78
CA LEU A 157 3.73 34.04 -3.31
C LEU A 157 2.63 35.03 -3.69
N TYR A 158 2.06 35.71 -2.71
CA TYR A 158 0.89 36.57 -2.94
C TYR A 158 0.82 37.75 -1.95
N PHE A 159 0.00 38.75 -2.27
CA PHE A 159 -0.31 39.88 -1.39
C PHE A 159 -1.47 39.54 -0.46
N ASP A 160 -1.31 39.74 0.85
CA ASP A 160 -2.42 39.69 1.80
C ASP A 160 -3.30 40.96 1.74
N ASN A 161 -4.32 41.04 2.60
CA ASN A 161 -5.25 42.17 2.64
C ASN A 161 -4.55 43.47 3.11
N GLU A 162 -3.42 43.35 3.78
CA GLU A 162 -2.56 44.42 4.28
C GLU A 162 -1.43 44.78 3.28
N TYR A 163 -1.51 44.26 2.05
CA TYR A 163 -0.52 44.43 0.98
C TYR A 163 0.89 43.96 1.34
N GLN A 164 1.02 43.03 2.28
CA GLN A 164 2.29 42.38 2.60
C GLN A 164 2.51 41.17 1.72
N ILE A 165 3.76 40.93 1.35
CA ILE A 165 4.14 39.78 0.54
C ILE A 165 4.27 38.56 1.44
N VAL A 166 3.41 37.56 1.21
CA VAL A 166 3.38 36.31 1.96
C VAL A 166 3.80 35.15 1.07
N PHE A 167 4.75 34.36 1.54
CA PHE A 167 5.14 33.09 0.92
C PHE A 167 4.53 31.93 1.71
N SER A 168 3.69 31.13 1.08
CA SER A 168 2.99 30.02 1.72
C SER A 168 3.02 28.75 0.89
N ARG A 169 2.83 27.61 1.55
CA ARG A 169 2.64 26.30 0.93
C ARG A 169 1.19 25.88 1.10
N LEU A 170 0.49 25.72 -0.02
CA LEU A 170 -0.92 25.34 -0.03
C LEU A 170 -1.02 23.83 -0.29
N PRO A 171 -1.44 23.03 0.69
CA PRO A 171 -1.65 21.60 0.51
C PRO A 171 -2.92 21.33 -0.31
N GLY A 172 -2.98 20.19 -0.99
CA GLY A 172 -4.21 19.76 -1.66
C GLY A 172 -4.50 20.41 -3.01
N MET A 173 -3.52 21.11 -3.61
CA MET A 173 -3.73 21.94 -4.79
C MET A 173 -3.57 21.18 -6.12
N VAL A 174 -2.75 20.12 -6.16
CA VAL A 174 -2.46 19.37 -7.38
C VAL A 174 -2.87 17.91 -7.21
N VAL A 175 -3.72 17.41 -8.10
CA VAL A 175 -4.09 16.00 -8.17
C VAL A 175 -2.96 15.21 -8.82
N GLU A 176 -2.31 14.34 -8.05
CA GLU A 176 -1.29 13.41 -8.57
C GLU A 176 -1.88 12.06 -8.98
N ARG A 177 -2.94 11.62 -8.30
CA ARG A 177 -3.56 10.32 -8.53
C ARG A 177 -5.05 10.31 -8.22
N CYS A 178 -5.84 9.72 -9.11
CA CYS A 178 -7.25 9.42 -8.93
C CYS A 178 -7.49 7.95 -8.57
N GLY A 179 -8.63 7.65 -7.95
CA GLY A 179 -9.08 6.29 -7.72
C GLY A 179 -10.51 6.23 -7.17
N CYS A 180 -11.08 5.03 -7.17
CA CYS A 180 -12.46 4.77 -6.73
C CYS A 180 -12.53 4.56 -5.21
N SER A 181 -13.36 5.32 -4.49
CA SER A 181 -13.67 5.20 -3.05
C SER A 181 -15.15 5.00 -2.82
#